data_AF-K1SMS2-F1
#
_entry.id   AF-K1SMS2-F1
#
_cell.length_a   1.000
_cell.length_b   1.000
_cell.length_c   1.000
_cell.angle_alpha   90.00
_cell.angle_beta   90.00
_cell.angle_gamma   90.00
#
_symmetry.space_group_name_H-M   'P 1'
#
loop_
_entity.id
_entity.type
_entity.pdbx_description
1 polymer ?
#
loop_
_entity_poly.entity_id
_entity_poly.type
_entity_poly.pdbx_seq_one_letter_code
_entity_poly.pdbx_strand_id
1 'polypeptide(L)'
;MEEALELIPETYVRDAKHKIDNEVVLGILSRACLYARQWEKAKTYSDKLLTKNNYLMTESEYKAGFNSVDNKEWIWGHAQTNDQSNASYQFHYLDTTTKGSYYYSFNVDPYFRDLFEDGDYRKEMLFWATDPGADVASAAYVWMRNSKFRFRDIENQLGDIVLMRVAEIYLINAEAKAHLNDPDAINKLNRI
;
A
#
# COMPACT_ATOMS: atom_id res chain seq x y z
N MET A 1 12.49 17.39 8.23
CA MET A 1 12.70 16.14 7.45
C MET A 1 14.02 16.18 6.69
N GLU A 2 14.38 17.28 6.00
CA GLU A 2 15.71 17.41 5.38
C GLU A 2 16.84 17.30 6.43
N GLU A 3 16.70 17.94 7.60
CA GLU A 3 17.61 17.74 8.75
C GLU A 3 17.73 16.27 9.18
N ALA A 4 16.62 15.51 9.18
CA ALA A 4 16.66 14.10 9.56
C ALA A 4 17.40 13.25 8.52
N LEU A 5 17.35 13.63 7.24
CA LEU A 5 18.08 12.96 6.17
C LEU A 5 19.61 13.13 6.33
N GLU A 6 20.04 14.28 6.86
CA GLU A 6 21.45 14.55 7.18
C GLU A 6 21.90 13.81 8.45
N LEU A 7 21.03 13.67 9.45
CA LEU A 7 21.33 13.05 10.74
C LEU A 7 21.31 11.52 10.73
N ILE A 8 20.48 10.89 9.88
CA ILE A 8 20.36 9.42 9.80
C ILE A 8 21.26 8.90 8.67
N PRO A 9 22.41 8.28 8.99
CA PRO A 9 23.36 7.84 7.97
C PRO A 9 22.78 6.67 7.16
N GLU A 10 23.21 6.54 5.90
CA GLU A 10 22.78 5.44 5.03
C GLU A 10 23.25 4.06 5.54
N THR A 11 24.25 4.02 6.42
CA THR A 11 24.78 2.79 7.04
C THR A 11 23.98 2.34 8.27
N TYR A 12 23.03 3.15 8.76
CA TYR A 12 22.14 2.74 9.83
C TYR A 12 21.17 1.66 9.33
N VAL A 13 21.17 0.51 10.01
CA VAL A 13 20.29 -0.61 9.71
C VAL A 13 19.21 -0.67 10.79
N ARG A 14 17.97 -0.39 10.42
CA ARG A 14 16.82 -0.62 11.32
C ARG A 14 16.48 -2.11 11.42
N ASP A 15 15.91 -2.50 12.55
CA ASP A 15 15.52 -3.87 12.90
C ASP A 15 14.01 -4.14 12.75
N ALA A 16 13.21 -3.11 12.47
CA ALA A 16 11.75 -3.22 12.34
C ALA A 16 11.17 -2.16 11.38
N LYS A 17 10.13 -2.54 10.62
CA LYS A 17 9.52 -1.71 9.57
C LYS A 17 8.78 -0.46 10.06
N HIS A 18 8.55 -0.30 11.36
CA HIS A 18 7.98 0.93 11.93
C HIS A 18 9.05 1.97 12.27
N LYS A 19 10.33 1.56 12.39
CA LYS A 19 11.44 2.49 12.63
C LYS A 19 11.77 3.26 11.36
N ILE A 20 12.18 4.51 11.55
CA ILE A 20 12.57 5.43 10.48
C ILE A 20 14.06 5.26 10.24
N ASP A 21 14.43 4.85 9.04
CA ASP A 21 15.80 4.88 8.51
C ASP A 21 15.91 5.92 7.38
N ASN A 22 17.07 5.96 6.71
CA ASN A 22 17.31 6.88 5.61
C ASN A 22 16.30 6.72 4.46
N GLU A 23 15.90 5.48 4.13
CA GLU A 23 14.92 5.18 3.07
C GLU A 23 13.52 5.71 3.43
N VAL A 24 13.08 5.51 4.68
CA VAL A 24 11.80 6.05 5.16
C VAL A 24 11.80 7.58 5.12
N VAL A 25 12.89 8.25 5.53
CA VAL A 25 13.00 9.71 5.44
C VAL A 25 12.89 10.19 3.99
N LEU A 26 13.59 9.54 3.06
CA LEU A 26 13.51 9.86 1.63
C LEU A 26 12.07 9.75 1.12
N GLY A 27 11.35 8.68 1.47
CA GLY A 27 9.97 8.49 1.00
C GLY A 27 9.00 9.53 1.56
N ILE A 28 9.11 9.86 2.86
CA ILE A 28 8.31 10.93 3.48
C ILE A 28 8.63 12.29 2.85
N LEU A 29 9.91 12.58 2.59
CA LEU A 29 10.33 13.79 1.88
C LEU A 29 9.76 13.84 0.46
N SER A 30 9.82 12.74 -0.30
CA SER A 30 9.22 12.65 -1.63
C SER A 30 7.74 13.01 -1.60
N ARG A 31 6.97 12.40 -0.70
CA ARG A 31 5.53 12.65 -0.53
C ARG A 31 5.26 14.12 -0.14
N ALA A 32 5.97 14.63 0.88
CA ALA A 32 5.78 15.98 1.39
C ALA A 32 6.13 17.05 0.33
N CYS A 33 7.23 16.87 -0.39
CA CYS A 33 7.64 17.77 -1.47
C CYS A 33 6.66 17.74 -2.63
N LEU A 34 6.13 16.57 -3.01
CA LEU A 34 5.11 16.47 -4.05
C LEU A 34 3.86 17.28 -3.65
N TYR A 35 3.35 17.07 -2.44
CA TYR A 35 2.18 17.79 -1.94
C TYR A 35 2.41 19.31 -1.84
N ALA A 36 3.63 19.72 -1.51
CA ALA A 36 4.04 21.12 -1.48
C ALA A 36 4.36 21.71 -2.86
N ARG A 37 4.15 20.96 -3.96
CA ARG A 37 4.47 21.36 -5.34
C ARG A 37 5.95 21.70 -5.56
N GLN A 38 6.83 21.14 -4.73
CA GLN A 38 8.29 21.26 -4.84
C GLN A 38 8.80 20.15 -5.75
N TRP A 39 8.48 20.24 -7.04
CA TRP A 39 8.65 19.16 -8.02
C TRP A 39 10.09 18.67 -8.16
N GLU A 40 11.05 19.59 -8.21
CA GLU A 40 12.49 19.26 -8.28
C GLU A 40 12.94 18.49 -7.04
N LYS A 41 12.47 18.87 -5.85
CA LYS A 41 12.79 18.16 -4.61
C LYS A 41 12.10 16.80 -4.55
N ALA A 42 10.82 16.73 -4.92
CA ALA A 42 10.06 15.47 -4.97
C ALA A 42 10.73 14.45 -5.90
N LYS A 43 11.13 14.89 -7.10
CA LYS A 43 11.95 14.12 -8.05
C LYS A 43 13.26 13.69 -7.41
N THR A 44 14.04 14.62 -6.86
CA THR A 44 15.37 14.35 -6.29
C THR A 44 15.31 13.28 -5.19
N TYR A 45 14.39 13.41 -4.24
CA TYR A 45 14.29 12.46 -3.13
C TYR A 45 13.75 11.09 -3.59
N SER A 46 12.80 11.07 -4.53
CA SER A 46 12.26 9.81 -5.04
C SER A 46 13.25 9.08 -5.95
N ASP A 47 14.05 9.79 -6.76
CA ASP A 47 15.15 9.19 -7.55
C ASP A 47 16.21 8.56 -6.62
N LYS A 48 16.58 9.24 -5.53
CA LYS A 48 17.51 8.71 -4.52
C LYS A 48 16.96 7.43 -3.87
N LEU A 49 15.67 7.41 -3.52
CA LEU A 49 15.04 6.24 -2.94
C LEU A 49 15.01 5.08 -3.93
N LEU A 50 14.56 5.30 -5.17
CA LEU A 50 14.48 4.27 -6.21
C LEU A 50 15.85 3.72 -6.65
N THR A 51 16.94 4.46 -6.40
CA THR A 51 18.31 3.94 -6.56
C THR A 51 18.66 2.90 -5.49
N LYS A 52 18.11 3.04 -4.28
CA LYS A 52 18.33 2.14 -3.13
C LYS A 52 17.37 0.96 -3.13
N ASN A 53 16.09 1.22 -3.39
CA ASN A 53 15.03 0.22 -3.37
C ASN A 53 14.00 0.53 -4.46
N ASN A 54 13.97 -0.33 -5.48
CA ASN A 54 13.01 -0.28 -6.58
C ASN A 54 12.18 -1.55 -6.68
N TYR A 55 12.14 -2.34 -5.60
CA TYR A 55 11.39 -3.58 -5.57
C TYR A 55 9.91 -3.31 -5.80
N LEU A 56 9.27 -4.07 -6.69
CA LEU A 56 7.82 -4.14 -6.82
C LEU A 56 7.40 -5.56 -6.48
N MET A 57 6.37 -5.70 -5.67
CA MET A 57 5.92 -7.02 -5.23
C MET A 57 5.37 -7.84 -6.40
N THR A 58 5.53 -9.14 -6.30
CA THR A 58 4.94 -10.10 -7.23
C THR A 58 3.42 -10.10 -7.10
N GLU A 59 2.73 -10.64 -8.11
CA GLU A 59 1.28 -10.86 -8.05
C GLU A 59 0.87 -11.67 -6.81
N SER A 60 1.64 -12.70 -6.44
CA SER A 60 1.37 -13.53 -5.26
C SER A 60 1.47 -12.72 -3.97
N GLU A 61 2.51 -11.89 -3.84
CA GLU A 61 2.66 -10.98 -2.69
C GLU A 61 1.54 -9.92 -2.64
N TYR A 62 1.07 -9.44 -3.80
CA TYR A 62 -0.06 -8.50 -3.87
C TYR A 62 -1.37 -9.15 -3.43
N LYS A 63 -1.61 -10.40 -3.88
CA LYS A 63 -2.78 -11.20 -3.51
C LYS A 63 -2.70 -11.77 -2.09
N ALA A 64 -1.61 -11.57 -1.35
CA ALA A 64 -1.41 -12.12 0.00
C ALA A 64 -2.26 -11.44 1.11
N GLY A 65 -2.93 -10.32 0.81
CA GLY A 65 -3.92 -9.71 1.72
C GLY A 65 -3.47 -8.44 2.44
N PHE A 66 -2.33 -7.84 2.05
CA PHE A 66 -1.84 -6.56 2.55
C PHE A 66 -1.85 -6.44 4.09
N ASN A 67 -1.30 -7.44 4.78
CA ASN A 67 -1.45 -7.59 6.24
C ASN A 67 -0.16 -8.00 6.96
N SER A 68 0.99 -7.89 6.30
CA SER A 68 2.30 -8.19 6.90
C SER A 68 3.35 -7.17 6.47
N VAL A 69 4.07 -6.62 7.45
CA VAL A 69 5.21 -5.74 7.22
C VAL A 69 6.41 -6.47 6.57
N ASP A 70 6.42 -7.80 6.55
CA ASP A 70 7.47 -8.60 5.91
C ASP A 70 7.47 -8.49 4.38
N ASN A 71 6.39 -7.96 3.79
CA ASN A 71 6.36 -7.63 2.37
C ASN A 71 7.52 -6.66 2.02
N LYS A 72 8.39 -7.08 1.10
CA LYS A 72 9.61 -6.36 0.74
C LYS A 72 9.33 -5.00 0.07
N GLU A 73 8.15 -4.82 -0.52
CA GLU A 73 7.76 -3.54 -1.10
C GLU A 73 7.30 -2.52 -0.05
N TRP A 74 6.98 -2.95 1.17
CA TRP A 74 6.56 -2.04 2.24
C TRP A 74 7.79 -1.35 2.82
N ILE A 75 7.93 -0.06 2.54
CA ILE A 75 9.01 0.78 3.08
C ILE A 75 8.74 1.09 4.55
N TRP A 76 7.48 1.34 4.91
CA TRP A 76 7.09 1.70 6.27
C TRP A 76 5.76 1.06 6.65
N GLY A 77 5.68 0.50 7.85
CA GLY A 77 4.49 -0.19 8.33
C GLY A 77 4.49 -0.46 9.83
N HIS A 78 3.30 -0.68 10.39
CA HIS A 78 3.09 -0.92 11.81
C HIS A 78 2.65 -2.38 12.04
N ALA A 79 3.56 -3.18 12.59
CA ALA A 79 3.31 -4.59 12.90
C ALA A 79 2.30 -4.75 14.03
N GLN A 80 1.50 -5.82 13.98
CA GLN A 80 0.49 -6.16 14.96
C GLN A 80 0.71 -7.57 15.50
N THR A 81 0.61 -7.72 16.82
CA THR A 81 0.75 -8.96 17.58
C THR A 81 -0.38 -9.07 18.60
N ASN A 82 -0.52 -10.19 19.29
CA ASN A 82 -1.52 -10.31 20.37
C ASN A 82 -1.31 -9.28 21.50
N ASP A 83 -0.05 -8.86 21.73
CA ASP A 83 0.29 -7.84 22.72
C ASP A 83 0.05 -6.40 22.21
N GLN A 84 -0.07 -6.21 20.89
CA GLN A 84 -0.28 -4.93 20.22
C GLN A 84 -1.19 -5.10 19.00
N SER A 85 -2.50 -5.15 19.23
CA SER A 85 -3.50 -5.52 18.22
C SER A 85 -4.53 -4.43 17.90
N ASN A 86 -4.55 -3.33 18.65
CA ASN A 86 -5.59 -2.29 18.53
C ASN A 86 -5.77 -1.77 17.10
N ALA A 87 -4.67 -1.56 16.35
CA ALA A 87 -4.76 -1.02 15.00
C ALA A 87 -5.32 -2.06 14.01
N SER A 88 -5.17 -3.36 14.29
CA SER A 88 -5.73 -4.45 13.47
C SER A 88 -7.26 -4.40 13.41
N TYR A 89 -7.92 -3.79 14.40
CA TYR A 89 -9.38 -3.64 14.41
C TYR A 89 -9.90 -2.96 13.14
N GLN A 90 -9.08 -2.11 12.49
CA GLN A 90 -9.47 -1.47 11.23
C GLN A 90 -9.73 -2.47 10.08
N PHE A 91 -9.14 -3.68 10.14
CA PHE A 91 -9.44 -4.73 9.17
C PHE A 91 -10.89 -5.20 9.24
N HIS A 92 -11.62 -4.98 10.35
CA HIS A 92 -13.07 -5.23 10.35
C HIS A 92 -13.84 -4.31 9.40
N TYR A 93 -13.27 -3.15 9.04
CA TYR A 93 -13.82 -2.26 8.01
C TYR A 93 -13.28 -2.60 6.62
N LEU A 94 -11.96 -2.83 6.50
CA LEU A 94 -11.26 -3.03 5.23
C LEU A 94 -11.45 -4.42 4.63
N ASP A 95 -11.47 -5.47 5.45
CA ASP A 95 -11.66 -6.84 5.00
C ASP A 95 -13.14 -7.09 4.73
N THR A 96 -13.46 -7.12 3.44
CA THR A 96 -14.81 -7.33 2.93
C THR A 96 -15.07 -8.77 2.49
N THR A 97 -14.15 -9.69 2.81
CA THR A 97 -14.12 -11.05 2.22
C THR A 97 -13.97 -12.18 3.24
N THR A 98 -13.26 -11.98 4.34
CA THR A 98 -13.02 -13.02 5.35
C THR A 98 -14.24 -13.18 6.26
N LYS A 99 -14.74 -14.42 6.39
CA LYS A 99 -15.78 -14.76 7.37
C LYS A 99 -15.25 -14.46 8.78
N GLY A 100 -15.98 -13.64 9.53
CA GLY A 100 -15.56 -13.16 10.86
C GLY A 100 -15.17 -11.67 10.88
N SER A 101 -15.01 -11.02 9.72
CA SER A 101 -14.96 -9.56 9.67
C SER A 101 -16.30 -8.96 10.14
N TYR A 102 -16.27 -7.92 10.97
CA TYR A 102 -17.49 -7.42 11.63
C TYR A 102 -18.31 -6.47 10.77
N TYR A 103 -17.66 -5.64 9.96
CA TYR A 103 -18.36 -4.55 9.26
C TYR A 103 -18.27 -4.63 7.75
N TYR A 104 -17.18 -5.18 7.20
CA TYR A 104 -17.01 -5.44 5.76
C TYR A 104 -17.51 -4.26 4.89
N SER A 105 -17.16 -3.05 5.32
CA SER A 105 -17.87 -1.82 4.95
C SER A 105 -17.17 -1.02 3.85
N PHE A 106 -15.87 -1.21 3.65
CA PHE A 106 -15.10 -0.52 2.60
C PHE A 106 -15.24 -1.26 1.26
N ASN A 107 -16.48 -1.32 0.77
CA ASN A 107 -16.80 -1.87 -0.54
C ASN A 107 -16.33 -0.95 -1.67
N VAL A 108 -16.28 -1.49 -2.87
CA VAL A 108 -15.72 -0.83 -4.05
C VAL A 108 -16.85 -0.24 -4.88
N ASP A 109 -16.61 0.95 -5.46
CA ASP A 109 -17.44 1.43 -6.56
C ASP A 109 -17.31 0.45 -7.75
N PRO A 110 -18.41 -0.14 -8.25
CA PRO A 110 -18.34 -1.04 -9.40
C PRO A 110 -17.61 -0.45 -10.62
N TYR A 111 -17.73 0.85 -10.86
CA TYR A 111 -17.04 1.52 -11.98
C TYR A 111 -15.53 1.64 -11.79
N PHE A 112 -15.03 1.53 -10.55
CA PHE A 112 -13.59 1.49 -10.30
C PHE A 112 -12.93 0.28 -10.97
N ARG A 113 -13.65 -0.84 -11.08
CA ARG A 113 -13.16 -2.05 -11.76
C ARG A 113 -12.94 -1.84 -13.26
N ASP A 114 -13.68 -0.91 -13.87
CA ASP A 114 -13.58 -0.60 -15.31
C ASP A 114 -12.33 0.22 -15.66
N LEU A 115 -11.63 0.76 -14.65
CA LEU A 115 -10.35 1.47 -14.82
C LEU A 115 -9.17 0.52 -15.08
N PHE A 116 -9.38 -0.79 -15.03
CA PHE A 116 -8.33 -1.80 -15.22
C PHE A 116 -8.55 -2.56 -16.53
N GLU A 117 -7.48 -2.75 -17.31
CA GLU A 117 -7.49 -3.59 -18.51
C GLU A 117 -7.64 -5.08 -18.16
N ASP A 118 -8.15 -5.86 -19.11
CA ASP A 118 -8.14 -7.31 -19.00
C ASP A 118 -6.69 -7.82 -19.07
N GLY A 119 -6.29 -8.63 -18.08
CA GLY A 119 -4.90 -9.06 -17.86
C GLY A 119 -4.21 -8.37 -16.68
N ASP A 120 -4.77 -7.28 -16.15
CA ASP A 120 -4.33 -6.72 -14.87
C ASP A 120 -4.85 -7.55 -13.70
N TYR A 121 -3.94 -8.19 -12.96
CA TYR A 121 -4.31 -9.06 -11.84
C TYR A 121 -5.04 -8.34 -10.70
N ARG A 122 -4.96 -7.00 -10.61
CA ARG A 122 -5.70 -6.20 -9.63
C ARG A 122 -7.19 -6.18 -9.96
N LYS A 123 -7.56 -6.29 -11.24
CA LYS A 123 -8.95 -6.41 -11.71
C LYS A 123 -9.61 -7.71 -11.22
N GLU A 124 -8.84 -8.79 -11.15
CA GLU A 124 -9.32 -10.09 -10.65
C GLU A 124 -9.67 -10.06 -9.15
N MET A 125 -9.06 -9.15 -8.40
CA MET A 125 -9.31 -8.99 -6.97
C MET A 125 -10.61 -8.26 -6.66
N LEU A 126 -11.26 -7.70 -7.68
CA LEU A 126 -12.52 -6.96 -7.64
C LEU A 126 -13.66 -7.82 -8.17
N PHE A 127 -14.57 -8.24 -7.29
CA PHE A 127 -15.65 -9.16 -7.65
C PHE A 127 -16.91 -8.95 -6.80
N TRP A 128 -18.06 -9.31 -7.37
CA TRP A 128 -19.33 -9.30 -6.66
C TRP A 128 -19.42 -10.45 -5.66
N ALA A 129 -19.76 -10.15 -4.40
CA ALA A 129 -20.09 -11.16 -3.40
C ALA A 129 -21.10 -10.66 -2.37
N THR A 130 -21.85 -11.59 -1.78
CA THR A 130 -22.69 -11.35 -0.60
C THR A 130 -21.82 -11.04 0.62
N ASP A 131 -22.43 -10.70 1.76
CA ASP A 131 -21.67 -10.43 2.99
C ASP A 131 -20.91 -11.68 3.48
N PRO A 132 -19.66 -11.53 3.96
CA PRO A 132 -18.83 -12.65 4.34
C PRO A 132 -19.39 -13.36 5.59
N GLY A 133 -19.82 -14.60 5.42
CA GLY A 133 -20.38 -15.42 6.51
C GLY A 133 -21.90 -15.41 6.57
N ALA A 134 -22.58 -14.57 5.79
CA ALA A 134 -24.02 -14.63 5.60
C ALA A 134 -24.41 -15.87 4.77
N ASP A 135 -25.64 -16.35 4.95
CA ASP A 135 -26.23 -17.35 4.05
C ASP A 135 -26.50 -16.72 2.68
N VAL A 136 -25.81 -17.21 1.66
CA VAL A 136 -25.90 -16.73 0.28
C VAL A 136 -27.32 -16.82 -0.27
N ALA A 137 -28.09 -17.85 0.10
CA ALA A 137 -29.46 -18.01 -0.38
C ALA A 137 -30.41 -16.94 0.19
N SER A 138 -30.07 -16.38 1.34
CA SER A 138 -30.86 -15.37 2.05
C SER A 138 -30.44 -13.91 1.73
N ALA A 139 -29.30 -13.73 1.07
CA ALA A 139 -28.74 -12.40 0.83
C ALA A 139 -29.47 -11.69 -0.33
N ALA A 140 -30.06 -10.54 -0.03
CA ALA A 140 -30.77 -9.73 -1.03
C ALA A 140 -29.84 -8.95 -1.98
N TYR A 141 -28.58 -8.75 -1.59
CA TYR A 141 -27.64 -7.90 -2.30
C TYR A 141 -26.25 -8.55 -2.41
N VAL A 142 -25.57 -8.22 -3.50
CA VAL A 142 -24.14 -8.39 -3.67
C VAL A 142 -23.48 -7.02 -3.74
N TRP A 143 -22.27 -6.93 -3.24
CA TRP A 143 -21.45 -5.72 -3.30
C TRP A 143 -20.13 -6.04 -3.99
N MET A 144 -19.55 -5.06 -4.66
CA MET A 144 -18.23 -5.22 -5.26
C MET A 144 -17.21 -5.20 -4.13
N ARG A 145 -16.56 -6.34 -3.90
CA ARG A 145 -15.55 -6.54 -2.86
C ARG A 145 -14.16 -6.34 -3.43
N ASN A 146 -13.19 -6.08 -2.55
CA ASN A 146 -11.78 -6.12 -2.89
C ASN A 146 -11.06 -7.09 -1.96
N SER A 147 -10.46 -8.14 -2.51
CA SER A 147 -9.65 -9.08 -1.74
C SER A 147 -8.28 -8.54 -1.30
N LYS A 148 -7.97 -7.27 -1.59
CA LYS A 148 -6.69 -6.62 -1.27
C LYS A 148 -6.31 -6.66 0.21
N PHE A 149 -7.23 -6.29 1.10
CA PHE A 149 -7.00 -6.30 2.54
C PHE A 149 -7.73 -7.48 3.17
N ARG A 150 -6.99 -8.33 3.88
CA ARG A 150 -7.55 -9.44 4.63
C ARG A 150 -6.86 -9.58 5.97
N PHE A 151 -7.58 -10.04 7.00
CA PHE A 151 -6.92 -10.44 8.25
C PHE A 151 -5.80 -11.47 7.96
N ARG A 152 -4.65 -11.31 8.61
CA ARG A 152 -3.59 -12.33 8.60
C ARG A 152 -3.98 -13.49 9.51
N ASP A 153 -4.58 -13.16 10.65
CA ASP A 153 -5.12 -14.09 11.62
C ASP A 153 -6.48 -13.56 12.06
N ILE A 154 -7.57 -14.20 11.63
CA ILE A 154 -8.92 -13.76 11.97
C ILE A 154 -9.34 -14.14 13.39
N GLU A 155 -8.79 -15.22 13.93
CA GLU A 155 -9.13 -15.71 15.28
C GLU A 155 -8.56 -14.78 16.35
N ASN A 156 -7.33 -14.30 16.14
CA ASN A 156 -6.68 -13.30 16.98
C ASN A 156 -6.86 -11.85 16.47
N GLN A 157 -7.60 -11.66 15.37
CA GLN A 157 -7.90 -10.36 14.75
C GLN A 157 -6.65 -9.53 14.45
N LEU A 158 -5.63 -10.12 13.82
CA LEU A 158 -4.36 -9.47 13.48
C LEU A 158 -4.23 -9.15 11.99
N GLY A 159 -3.74 -7.95 11.70
CA GLY A 159 -3.30 -7.54 10.38
C GLY A 159 -2.43 -6.28 10.48
N ASP A 160 -1.25 -6.30 9.87
CA ASP A 160 -0.33 -5.17 9.92
C ASP A 160 -0.77 -3.99 9.05
N ILE A 161 -0.38 -2.78 9.45
CA ILE A 161 -0.81 -1.54 8.78
C ILE A 161 0.30 -1.02 7.87
N VAL A 162 0.05 -0.99 6.56
CA VAL A 162 0.95 -0.37 5.59
C VAL A 162 0.89 1.16 5.68
N LEU A 163 2.04 1.83 5.66
CA LEU A 163 2.13 3.30 5.70
C LEU A 163 2.77 3.89 4.44
N MET A 164 3.69 3.16 3.80
CA MET A 164 4.36 3.59 2.57
C MET A 164 4.93 2.39 1.80
N ARG A 165 4.81 2.40 0.46
CA ARG A 165 5.32 1.34 -0.43
C ARG A 165 6.17 1.91 -1.57
N VAL A 166 7.02 1.09 -2.16
CA VAL A 166 7.85 1.48 -3.31
C VAL A 166 7.01 1.90 -4.52
N ALA A 167 5.87 1.25 -4.82
CA ALA A 167 4.98 1.70 -5.90
C ALA A 167 4.48 3.14 -5.73
N GLU A 168 4.31 3.62 -4.49
CA GLU A 168 3.97 5.03 -4.26
C GLU A 168 5.12 5.96 -4.66
N ILE A 169 6.37 5.55 -4.41
CA ILE A 169 7.54 6.34 -4.80
C ILE A 169 7.68 6.40 -6.32
N TYR A 170 7.36 5.32 -7.03
CA TYR A 170 7.26 5.33 -8.50
C TYR A 170 6.22 6.34 -8.99
N LEU A 171 5.02 6.36 -8.39
CA LEU A 171 3.96 7.31 -8.72
C LEU A 171 4.38 8.76 -8.44
N ILE A 172 4.96 9.03 -7.26
CA ILE A 172 5.50 10.35 -6.89
C ILE A 172 6.57 10.80 -7.89
N ASN A 173 7.50 9.90 -8.25
CA ASN A 173 8.57 10.20 -9.17
C ASN A 173 8.03 10.51 -10.58
N ALA A 174 7.07 9.73 -11.06
CA ALA A 174 6.41 9.94 -12.34
C ALA A 174 5.67 11.29 -12.38
N GLU A 175 4.88 11.61 -11.35
CA GLU A 175 4.12 12.87 -11.27
C GLU A 175 5.04 14.10 -11.19
N ALA A 176 6.06 14.05 -10.33
CA ALA A 176 7.05 15.13 -10.23
C ALA A 176 7.78 15.34 -11.56
N LYS A 177 8.18 14.27 -12.25
CA LYS A 177 8.81 14.34 -13.58
C LYS A 177 7.86 14.89 -14.64
N ALA A 178 6.59 14.52 -14.62
CA ALA A 178 5.59 15.06 -15.53
C ALA A 178 5.44 16.58 -15.37
N HIS A 179 5.37 17.09 -14.13
CA HIS A 179 5.34 18.54 -13.86
C HIS A 179 6.59 19.28 -14.36
N LEU A 180 7.72 18.58 -14.45
CA LEU A 180 9.00 19.11 -14.94
C LEU A 180 9.20 18.93 -16.45
N ASN A 181 8.21 18.40 -17.17
CA ASN A 181 8.34 17.98 -18.58
C ASN A 181 9.53 17.02 -18.80
N ASP A 182 9.87 16.22 -17.79
CA ASP A 182 10.90 15.20 -17.88
C ASP A 182 10.30 13.95 -18.56
N PRO A 183 10.80 13.54 -19.73
CA PRO A 183 10.23 12.44 -20.50
C PRO A 183 10.36 11.08 -19.79
N ASP A 184 11.21 10.95 -18.77
CA ASP A 184 11.33 9.73 -17.98
C ASP A 184 10.10 9.45 -17.09
N ALA A 185 9.16 10.40 -16.98
CA ALA A 185 7.89 10.20 -16.26
C ALA A 185 7.13 8.95 -16.74
N ILE A 186 7.02 8.75 -18.06
CA ILE A 186 6.29 7.61 -18.63
C ILE A 186 6.99 6.28 -18.35
N ASN A 187 8.32 6.25 -18.29
CA ASN A 187 9.06 5.03 -17.97
C ASN A 187 8.82 4.58 -16.53
N LYS A 188 8.65 5.55 -15.62
CA LYS A 188 8.36 5.29 -14.21
C LYS A 188 6.93 4.79 -14.04
N LEU A 189 5.98 5.37 -14.79
CA LEU A 189 4.59 4.95 -14.79
C LEU A 189 4.41 3.55 -15.42
N ASN A 190 5.05 3.25 -16.55
CA ASN A 190 4.92 1.94 -17.22
C ASN A 190 5.61 0.79 -16.46
N ARG A 191 6.37 1.10 -15.40
CA ARG A 191 7.04 0.08 -14.58
C ARG A 191 6.11 -0.54 -13.53
N ILE A 192 5.03 0.15 -13.16
CA ILE A 192 4.06 -0.23 -12.13
C ILE A 192 2.71 -0.63 -12.73
#